data_AF-A0A4R1BY60-F1
#
_entry.id   AF-A0A4R1BY60-F1
#
_cell.length_a   1.000
_cell.length_b   1.000
_cell.length_c   1.000
_cell.angle_alpha   90.00
_cell.angle_beta   90.00
_cell.angle_gamma   90.00
#
_symmetry.space_group_name_H-M   'P 1'
#
loop_
_entity.id
_entity.type
_entity.pdbx_description
1 polymer ?
#
loop_
_entity_poly.entity_id
_entity_poly.type
_entity_poly.pdbx_seq_one_letter_code
_entity_poly.pdbx_strand_id
1 'polypeptide(L)'
;MTRRLGRRKVGHLTRPGYRAGNSAAGNEHAKRTGATWVDNDWQKTKDNVDINSHWPQPRHEGFLPKDDHRTWADLTWDEVKELETPDGYRVRTMEQAFEDAKAHGQRVEAEAKFQCTVEDCLRLALLARKVFGRGWRAFVWVKTLTTLTGGYAAAVMRLHAASFAGFVTLLLVRLRARFRRRFSPYIDYVRGSHVPNRLIRNPKEKR
;
A
#
# COMPACT_ATOMS: atom_id res chain seq x y z
N MET A 1 27.27 -1.52 8.88
CA MET A 1 27.31 -1.66 7.41
C MET A 1 25.89 -1.61 6.83
N THR A 2 25.59 -0.64 5.95
CA THR A 2 24.34 -0.58 5.18
C THR A 2 24.45 -1.48 3.93
N ARG A 3 23.78 -2.64 3.95
CA ARG A 3 23.76 -3.56 2.80
C ARG A 3 22.82 -2.99 1.72
N ARG A 4 23.34 -2.76 0.51
CA ARG A 4 22.59 -2.23 -0.63
C ARG A 4 21.65 -3.32 -1.17
N LEU A 5 20.35 -3.03 -1.28
CA LEU A 5 19.43 -3.85 -2.08
C LEU A 5 19.44 -3.35 -3.53
N GLY A 6 19.31 -4.28 -4.49
CA GLY A 6 19.15 -3.94 -5.90
C GLY A 6 17.98 -2.98 -6.15
N ARG A 7 18.05 -2.20 -7.23
CA ARG A 7 17.02 -1.22 -7.60
C ARG A 7 15.70 -1.95 -7.87
N ARG A 8 14.65 -1.70 -7.08
CA ARG A 8 13.30 -2.22 -7.33
C ARG A 8 12.60 -1.33 -8.35
N LYS A 9 12.12 -1.91 -9.45
CA LYS A 9 11.27 -1.19 -10.42
C LYS A 9 9.82 -1.37 -9.97
N VAL A 10 9.26 -0.32 -9.37
CA VAL A 10 7.88 -0.27 -8.89
C VAL A 10 7.02 0.37 -9.97
N GLY A 11 6.00 -0.35 -10.44
CA GLY A 11 4.96 0.20 -11.29
C GLY A 11 4.07 1.10 -10.45
N HIS A 12 4.05 2.39 -10.78
CA HIS A 12 3.20 3.38 -10.12
C HIS A 12 2.51 4.19 -11.22
N LEU A 13 1.24 3.90 -11.47
CA LEU A 13 0.44 4.55 -12.50
C LEU A 13 -0.44 5.61 -11.87
N THR A 14 -0.08 6.88 -12.09
CA THR A 14 -0.86 8.03 -11.65
C THR A 14 -1.69 8.66 -12.77
N ARG A 15 -1.52 8.20 -14.02
CA ARG A 15 -2.23 8.72 -15.20
C ARG A 15 -2.72 7.55 -16.06
N PRO A 16 -4.00 7.53 -16.50
CA PRO A 16 -4.99 8.62 -16.39
C PRO A 16 -5.65 8.77 -15.01
N GLY A 17 -5.32 7.94 -14.02
CA GLY A 17 -5.76 8.10 -12.62
C GLY A 17 -5.26 6.96 -11.74
N TYR A 18 -5.33 7.10 -10.41
CA TYR A 18 -4.84 6.08 -9.47
C TYR A 18 -5.65 4.78 -9.53
N ARG A 19 -6.94 4.82 -9.90
CA ARG A 19 -7.72 3.60 -10.20
C ARG A 19 -7.07 2.69 -11.25
N ALA A 20 -6.37 3.26 -12.24
CA ALA A 20 -5.65 2.45 -13.21
C ALA A 20 -4.51 1.68 -12.54
N GLY A 21 -3.77 2.30 -11.62
CA GLY A 21 -2.74 1.64 -10.83
C GLY A 21 -3.28 0.55 -9.89
N ASN A 22 -4.47 0.76 -9.33
CA ASN A 22 -5.14 -0.17 -8.41
C ASN A 22 -6.05 -1.20 -9.12
N SER A 23 -5.77 -1.51 -10.40
CA SER A 23 -6.54 -2.44 -11.23
C SER A 23 -5.66 -3.54 -11.83
N ALA A 24 -6.28 -4.64 -12.27
CA ALA A 24 -5.58 -5.70 -13.00
C ALA A 24 -4.90 -5.17 -14.29
N ALA A 25 -5.54 -4.23 -14.99
CA ALA A 25 -4.95 -3.56 -16.15
C ALA A 25 -3.69 -2.75 -15.80
N GLY A 26 -3.65 -2.16 -14.60
CA GLY A 26 -2.47 -1.49 -14.06
C GLY A 26 -1.30 -2.44 -13.83
N ASN A 27 -1.58 -3.61 -13.26
CA ASN A 27 -0.57 -4.66 -13.03
C ASN A 27 -0.01 -5.20 -14.36
N GLU A 28 -0.89 -5.44 -15.34
CA GLU A 28 -0.49 -5.83 -16.70
C GLU A 28 0.40 -4.77 -17.37
N HIS A 29 0.03 -3.49 -17.28
CA HIS A 29 0.88 -2.41 -17.78
C HIS A 29 2.23 -2.35 -17.04
N ALA A 30 2.23 -2.46 -15.71
CA ALA A 30 3.44 -2.52 -14.90
C ALA A 30 4.33 -3.71 -15.33
N LYS A 31 3.73 -4.86 -15.65
CA LYS A 31 4.45 -6.04 -16.15
C LYS A 31 5.10 -5.78 -17.51
N ARG A 32 4.34 -5.22 -18.46
CA ARG A 32 4.84 -4.87 -19.81
C ARG A 32 5.99 -3.88 -19.76
N THR A 33 5.99 -2.97 -18.79
CA THR A 33 7.08 -2.03 -18.56
C THR A 33 8.23 -2.61 -17.73
N GLY A 34 8.19 -3.90 -17.38
CA GLY A 34 9.25 -4.61 -16.64
C GLY A 34 9.30 -4.31 -15.14
N ALA A 35 8.22 -3.78 -14.56
CA ALA A 35 8.13 -3.62 -13.11
C ALA A 35 8.04 -5.00 -12.43
N THR A 36 8.82 -5.15 -11.36
CA THR A 36 8.85 -6.36 -10.52
C THR A 36 8.04 -6.19 -9.24
N TRP A 37 7.63 -4.95 -8.96
CA TRP A 37 6.79 -4.55 -7.84
C TRP A 37 5.65 -3.67 -8.34
N VAL A 38 4.50 -3.75 -7.69
CA VAL A 38 3.36 -2.87 -7.90
C VAL A 38 3.02 -2.12 -6.62
N ASP A 39 2.45 -0.94 -6.79
CA ASP A 39 2.00 -0.07 -5.73
C ASP A 39 0.48 -0.21 -5.56
N ASN A 40 0.03 -0.82 -4.46
CA ASN A 40 -1.38 -1.02 -4.19
C ASN A 40 -1.77 -0.22 -2.95
N ASP A 41 -2.78 0.64 -3.06
CA ASP A 41 -3.22 1.49 -1.96
C ASP A 41 -4.24 0.76 -1.07
N TRP A 42 -3.97 0.64 0.21
CA TRP A 42 -4.79 -0.11 1.16
C TRP A 42 -5.69 0.81 1.99
N GLN A 43 -7.01 0.62 1.82
CA GLN A 43 -8.10 1.27 2.56
C GLN A 43 -9.00 0.20 3.21
N LYS A 44 -9.97 0.64 4.01
CA LYS A 44 -10.89 -0.25 4.74
C LYS A 44 -12.32 0.28 4.70
N THR A 45 -13.28 -0.64 4.52
CA THR A 45 -14.72 -0.35 4.62
C THR A 45 -15.20 -0.29 6.07
N LYS A 46 -16.43 0.18 6.28
CA LYS A 46 -17.12 0.24 7.58
C LYS A 46 -17.17 -1.12 8.30
N ASP A 47 -17.43 -2.18 7.53
CA ASP A 47 -17.54 -3.57 7.97
C ASP A 47 -16.20 -4.33 7.88
N ASN A 48 -15.08 -3.61 7.88
CA ASN A 48 -13.72 -4.15 7.92
C ASN A 48 -13.41 -5.08 6.75
N VAL A 49 -13.71 -4.69 5.51
CA VAL A 49 -13.15 -5.31 4.30
C VAL A 49 -11.95 -4.50 3.81
N ASP A 50 -10.82 -5.19 3.57
CA ASP A 50 -9.62 -4.57 3.02
C ASP A 50 -9.78 -4.37 1.50
N ILE A 51 -9.70 -3.11 1.05
CA ILE A 51 -9.92 -2.73 -0.35
C ILE A 51 -8.70 -2.01 -0.93
N ASN A 52 -8.57 -2.09 -2.26
CA ASN A 52 -7.50 -1.48 -3.04
C ASN A 52 -7.97 -0.15 -3.67
N SER A 53 -7.72 0.98 -3.01
CA SER A 53 -8.10 2.33 -3.48
C SER A 53 -7.20 3.41 -2.89
N HIS A 54 -6.92 4.44 -3.68
CA HIS A 54 -6.01 5.53 -3.34
C HIS A 54 -6.66 6.60 -2.48
N TRP A 55 -7.75 7.19 -2.97
CA TRP A 55 -8.40 8.31 -2.30
C TRP A 55 -9.32 7.81 -1.20
N PRO A 56 -9.51 8.55 -0.09
CA PRO A 56 -10.42 8.14 0.99
C PRO A 56 -11.90 8.23 0.62
N GLN A 57 -12.25 9.02 -0.41
CA GLN A 57 -13.62 9.21 -0.89
C GLN A 57 -13.76 8.59 -2.29
N PRO A 58 -14.80 7.77 -2.55
CA PRO A 58 -15.01 7.14 -3.85
C PRO A 58 -15.11 8.14 -5.00
N ARG A 59 -15.80 9.26 -4.80
CA ARG A 59 -15.95 10.30 -5.83
C ARG A 59 -14.63 10.83 -6.38
N HIS A 60 -13.55 10.83 -5.59
CA HIS A 60 -12.23 11.29 -6.02
C HIS A 60 -11.52 10.27 -6.94
N GLU A 61 -11.94 9.01 -6.93
CA GLU A 61 -11.52 7.99 -7.91
C GLU A 61 -12.36 8.04 -9.19
N GLY A 62 -13.49 8.75 -9.16
CA GLY A 62 -14.44 8.89 -10.26
C GLY A 62 -15.65 7.94 -10.19
N PHE A 63 -15.90 7.32 -9.03
CA PHE A 63 -17.11 6.51 -8.82
C PHE A 63 -18.38 7.37 -8.85
N LEU A 64 -19.48 6.75 -9.29
CA LEU A 64 -20.81 7.33 -9.27
C LEU A 64 -21.58 6.88 -8.01
N PRO A 65 -22.48 7.74 -7.47
CA PRO A 65 -22.75 9.11 -7.90
C PRO A 65 -21.68 10.09 -7.37
N LYS A 66 -21.43 11.19 -8.11
CA LYS A 66 -20.29 12.11 -7.82
C LYS A 66 -20.49 13.00 -6.59
N ASP A 67 -21.73 13.13 -6.15
CA ASP A 67 -22.17 13.88 -4.98
C ASP A 67 -22.14 13.05 -3.68
N ASP A 68 -21.71 11.78 -3.72
CA ASP A 68 -21.48 11.01 -2.51
C ASP A 68 -20.17 11.45 -1.81
N HIS A 69 -20.33 12.13 -0.67
CA HIS A 69 -19.23 12.64 0.16
C HIS A 69 -18.72 11.65 1.21
N ARG A 70 -19.35 10.48 1.34
CA ARG A 70 -18.94 9.43 2.28
C ARG A 70 -17.52 8.95 1.97
N THR A 71 -16.79 8.57 3.01
CA THR A 71 -15.50 7.90 2.89
C THR A 71 -15.70 6.39 2.83
N TRP A 72 -14.65 5.64 2.46
CA TRP A 72 -14.71 4.18 2.53
C TRP A 72 -15.10 3.65 3.91
N ALA A 73 -14.68 4.33 4.99
CA ALA A 73 -15.00 3.94 6.36
C ALA A 73 -16.49 4.13 6.72
N ASP A 74 -17.25 4.84 5.89
CA ASP A 74 -18.69 5.06 6.07
C ASP A 74 -19.54 4.05 5.29
N LEU A 75 -18.94 3.29 4.37
CA LEU A 75 -19.60 2.35 3.47
C LEU A 75 -19.35 0.90 3.87
N THR A 76 -20.37 0.06 3.83
CA THR A 76 -20.23 -1.40 3.88
C THR A 76 -19.65 -1.94 2.59
N TRP A 77 -19.13 -3.17 2.60
CA TRP A 77 -18.65 -3.79 1.36
C TRP A 77 -19.77 -4.03 0.35
N ASP A 78 -20.99 -4.29 0.81
CA ASP A 78 -22.14 -4.41 -0.08
C ASP A 78 -22.41 -3.11 -0.83
N GLU A 79 -22.38 -1.96 -0.15
CA GLU A 79 -22.47 -0.65 -0.82
C GLU A 79 -21.29 -0.38 -1.76
N VAL A 80 -20.06 -0.75 -1.37
CA VAL A 80 -18.87 -0.55 -2.19
C VAL A 80 -18.92 -1.37 -3.49
N LYS A 81 -19.48 -2.59 -3.46
CA LYS A 81 -19.62 -3.43 -4.66
C LYS A 81 -20.53 -2.80 -5.72
N GLU A 82 -21.52 -2.02 -5.31
CA GLU A 82 -22.45 -1.34 -6.22
C GLU A 82 -21.82 -0.11 -6.88
N LEU A 83 -20.68 0.38 -6.37
CA LEU A 83 -19.98 1.51 -6.96
C LEU A 83 -19.27 1.11 -8.25
N GLU A 84 -19.50 1.90 -9.29
CA GLU A 84 -18.89 1.74 -10.59
C GLU A 84 -18.49 3.11 -11.17
N THR A 85 -17.37 3.15 -11.88
CA THR A 85 -16.93 4.32 -12.63
C THR A 85 -17.52 4.28 -14.06
N PRO A 86 -17.55 5.40 -14.80
CA PRO A 86 -18.09 5.42 -16.16
C PRO A 86 -17.42 4.47 -17.16
N ASP A 87 -16.16 4.09 -16.90
CA ASP A 87 -15.39 3.12 -17.69
C ASP A 87 -15.57 1.66 -17.22
N GLY A 88 -16.52 1.39 -16.32
CA GLY A 88 -16.87 0.05 -15.84
C GLY A 88 -15.94 -0.51 -14.76
N TYR A 89 -15.05 0.32 -14.19
CA TYR A 89 -14.16 -0.12 -13.11
C TYR A 89 -14.91 -0.20 -11.77
N ARG A 90 -14.63 -1.28 -11.04
CA ARG A 90 -15.14 -1.56 -9.69
C ARG A 90 -13.98 -1.73 -8.71
N VAL A 91 -14.22 -1.34 -7.46
CA VAL A 91 -13.23 -1.48 -6.38
C VAL A 91 -12.86 -2.95 -6.21
N ARG A 92 -11.56 -3.23 -6.02
CA ARG A 92 -11.06 -4.57 -5.74
C ARG A 92 -10.81 -4.74 -4.25
N THR A 93 -10.97 -5.95 -3.74
CA THR A 93 -10.43 -6.29 -2.41
C THR A 93 -8.90 -6.37 -2.48
N MET A 94 -8.23 -6.24 -1.34
CA MET A 94 -6.77 -6.46 -1.26
C MET A 94 -6.39 -7.90 -1.64
N GLU A 95 -7.26 -8.87 -1.39
CA GLU A 95 -7.06 -10.25 -1.84
C GLU A 95 -7.01 -10.35 -3.36
N GLN A 96 -8.00 -9.80 -4.06
CA GLN A 96 -8.02 -9.75 -5.52
C GLN A 96 -6.80 -9.01 -6.08
N ALA A 97 -6.40 -7.91 -5.45
CA ALA A 97 -5.21 -7.16 -5.85
C ALA A 97 -3.90 -7.96 -5.68
N PHE A 98 -3.83 -8.84 -4.67
CA PHE A 98 -2.71 -9.77 -4.49
C PHE A 98 -2.74 -10.89 -5.52
N GLU A 99 -3.91 -11.44 -5.85
CA GLU A 99 -4.08 -12.47 -6.88
C GLU A 99 -3.60 -11.96 -8.25
N ASP A 100 -3.99 -10.73 -8.62
CA ASP A 100 -3.53 -10.10 -9.85
C ASP A 100 -1.99 -9.96 -9.86
N ALA A 101 -1.41 -9.41 -8.80
CA ALA A 101 0.04 -9.26 -8.70
C ALA A 101 0.76 -10.62 -8.81
N LYS A 102 0.22 -11.66 -8.18
CA LYS A 102 0.74 -13.03 -8.28
C LYS A 102 0.67 -13.55 -9.72
N ALA A 103 -0.46 -13.36 -10.41
CA ALA A 103 -0.64 -13.79 -11.79
C ALA A 103 0.39 -13.16 -12.75
N HIS A 104 0.81 -11.92 -12.49
CA HIS A 104 1.85 -11.24 -13.27
C HIS A 104 3.29 -11.50 -12.78
N GLY A 105 3.48 -12.30 -11.72
CA GLY A 105 4.78 -12.56 -11.11
C GLY A 105 5.40 -11.32 -10.45
N GLN A 106 4.55 -10.42 -9.95
CA GLN A 106 4.93 -9.19 -9.28
C GLN A 106 4.84 -9.31 -7.76
N ARG A 107 5.56 -8.43 -7.08
CA ARG A 107 5.48 -8.23 -5.62
C ARG A 107 4.68 -6.97 -5.33
N VAL A 108 4.22 -6.80 -4.10
CA VAL A 108 3.32 -5.71 -3.72
C VAL A 108 3.94 -4.84 -2.64
N GLU A 109 3.92 -3.53 -2.88
CA GLU A 109 4.02 -2.54 -1.80
C GLU A 109 2.61 -2.06 -1.45
N ALA A 110 2.03 -2.59 -0.37
CA ALA A 110 0.72 -2.20 0.13
C ALA A 110 0.83 -0.89 0.94
N GLU A 111 0.30 0.21 0.43
CA GLU A 111 0.35 1.51 1.10
C GLU A 111 -0.83 1.70 2.06
N ALA A 112 -0.58 1.67 3.37
CA ALA A 112 -1.61 1.96 4.36
C ALA A 112 -2.01 3.45 4.30
N LYS A 113 -3.23 3.72 3.82
CA LYS A 113 -3.82 5.07 3.68
C LYS A 113 -4.62 5.53 4.90
N PHE A 114 -5.02 4.59 5.76
CA PHE A 114 -5.76 4.85 7.00
C PHE A 114 -4.90 4.51 8.22
N GLN A 115 -5.40 4.81 9.42
CA GLN A 115 -4.73 4.41 10.66
C GLN A 115 -5.02 2.93 10.96
N CYS A 116 -4.24 2.03 10.37
CA CYS A 116 -4.38 0.59 10.60
C CYS A 116 -3.98 0.17 12.02
N THR A 117 -4.69 -0.82 12.54
CA THR A 117 -4.41 -1.50 13.81
C THR A 117 -3.54 -2.75 13.60
N VAL A 118 -3.08 -3.36 14.69
CA VAL A 118 -2.39 -4.67 14.62
C VAL A 118 -3.30 -5.74 14.01
N GLU A 119 -4.59 -5.76 14.38
CA GLU A 119 -5.58 -6.69 13.86
C GLU A 119 -5.77 -6.55 12.34
N ASP A 120 -5.85 -5.30 11.84
CA ASP A 120 -5.91 -5.02 10.41
C ASP A 120 -4.71 -5.60 9.67
N CYS A 121 -3.51 -5.42 10.22
CA CYS A 121 -2.30 -5.97 9.61
C CYS A 121 -2.27 -7.50 9.70
N LEU A 122 -2.74 -8.12 10.78
CA LEU A 122 -2.81 -9.58 10.88
C LEU A 122 -3.79 -10.16 9.85
N ARG A 123 -4.95 -9.51 9.63
CA ARG A 123 -5.90 -9.88 8.58
C ARG A 123 -5.28 -9.77 7.19
N LEU A 124 -4.60 -8.66 6.88
CA LEU A 124 -3.87 -8.51 5.63
C LEU A 124 -2.77 -9.60 5.45
N ALA A 125 -2.08 -9.99 6.52
CA ALA A 125 -1.08 -11.05 6.49
C ALA A 125 -1.68 -12.43 6.20
N LEU A 126 -2.90 -12.69 6.69
CA LEU A 126 -3.65 -13.91 6.35
C LEU A 126 -4.03 -13.93 4.86
N LEU A 127 -4.49 -12.81 4.30
CA LEU A 127 -4.74 -12.68 2.86
C LEU A 127 -3.46 -12.91 2.05
N ALA A 128 -2.36 -12.26 2.43
CA ALA A 128 -1.07 -12.45 1.77
C ALA A 128 -0.58 -13.91 1.84
N ARG A 129 -0.78 -14.59 2.98
CA ARG A 129 -0.45 -16.01 3.13
C ARG A 129 -1.34 -16.91 2.29
N LYS A 130 -2.63 -16.61 2.19
CA LYS A 130 -3.58 -17.35 1.34
C LYS A 130 -3.16 -17.28 -0.12
N VAL A 131 -2.80 -16.08 -0.60
CA VAL A 131 -2.43 -15.86 -2.00
C VAL A 131 -1.01 -16.34 -2.32
N PHE A 132 0.01 -15.92 -1.56
CA PHE A 132 1.43 -16.17 -1.87
C PHE A 132 2.05 -17.35 -1.10
N GLY A 133 1.31 -18.02 -0.21
CA GLY A 133 1.78 -19.18 0.55
C GLY A 133 2.73 -18.86 1.71
N ARG A 134 3.50 -19.87 2.16
CA ARG A 134 4.38 -19.76 3.34
C ARG A 134 5.46 -18.67 3.21
N GLY A 135 5.88 -18.34 1.97
CA GLY A 135 6.90 -17.33 1.66
C GLY A 135 6.39 -15.91 1.48
N TRP A 136 5.12 -15.62 1.81
CA TRP A 136 4.44 -14.34 1.47
C TRP A 136 5.19 -13.06 1.86
N ARG A 137 6.01 -13.08 2.93
CA ARG A 137 6.80 -11.92 3.39
C ARG A 137 7.79 -11.42 2.33
N ALA A 138 8.21 -12.27 1.41
CA ALA A 138 9.06 -11.89 0.27
C ALA A 138 8.28 -11.15 -0.83
N PHE A 139 6.95 -11.23 -0.81
CA PHE A 139 6.05 -10.72 -1.84
C PHE A 139 5.29 -9.49 -1.41
N VAL A 140 4.93 -9.33 -0.13
CA VAL A 140 4.13 -8.17 0.32
C VAL A 140 4.89 -7.37 1.37
N TRP A 141 5.12 -6.10 1.08
CA TRP A 141 5.68 -5.12 2.01
C TRP A 141 4.62 -4.08 2.32
N VAL A 142 4.55 -3.61 3.57
CA VAL A 142 3.66 -2.52 3.95
C VAL A 142 4.45 -1.21 3.94
N LYS A 143 3.86 -0.18 3.34
CA LYS A 143 4.43 1.17 3.34
C LYS A 143 3.42 2.22 3.76
N THR A 144 3.93 3.41 4.06
CA THR A 144 3.09 4.60 4.29
C THR A 144 3.92 5.87 4.07
N LEU A 145 3.25 7.01 3.87
CA LEU A 145 3.88 8.32 3.71
C LEU A 145 3.83 9.13 5.00
N THR A 146 4.90 9.88 5.25
CA THR A 146 4.98 10.88 6.34
C THR A 146 4.02 12.06 6.21
N THR A 147 3.43 12.27 5.03
CA THR A 147 2.55 13.39 4.72
C THR A 147 1.06 13.02 4.77
N LEU A 148 0.72 11.78 5.11
CA LEU A 148 -0.68 11.43 5.40
C LEU A 148 -1.15 12.05 6.72
N THR A 149 -2.45 12.06 6.94
CA THR A 149 -3.08 12.54 8.18
C THR A 149 -2.38 11.94 9.41
N GLY A 150 -2.06 12.81 10.38
CA GLY A 150 -1.30 12.48 11.59
C GLY A 150 0.23 12.48 11.44
N GLY A 151 0.75 12.74 10.23
CA GLY A 151 2.15 12.99 9.98
C GLY A 151 3.09 11.81 10.29
N TYR A 152 4.31 12.11 10.73
CA TYR A 152 5.32 11.09 11.06
C TYR A 152 4.91 10.18 12.21
N ALA A 153 4.27 10.70 13.26
CA ALA A 153 3.87 9.89 14.41
C ALA A 153 2.86 8.81 14.00
N ALA A 154 1.82 9.19 13.25
CA ALA A 154 0.86 8.23 12.69
C ALA A 154 1.51 7.22 11.74
N ALA A 155 2.44 7.68 10.88
CA ALA A 155 3.21 6.80 10.01
C ALA A 155 4.01 5.74 10.79
N VAL A 156 4.66 6.13 11.90
CA VAL A 156 5.37 5.17 12.77
C VAL A 156 4.40 4.18 13.40
N MET A 157 3.22 4.62 13.84
CA MET A 157 2.22 3.72 14.43
C MET A 157 1.67 2.70 13.41
N ARG A 158 1.40 3.11 12.17
CA ARG A 158 1.03 2.18 11.08
C ARG A 158 2.11 1.14 10.84
N LEU A 159 3.37 1.57 10.78
CA LEU A 159 4.50 0.67 10.56
C LEU A 159 4.81 -0.20 11.79
N HIS A 160 4.49 0.25 13.00
CA HIS A 160 4.53 -0.60 14.20
C HIS A 160 3.54 -1.76 14.09
N ALA A 161 2.28 -1.47 13.74
CA ALA A 161 1.27 -2.51 13.53
C ALA A 161 1.68 -3.52 12.44
N ALA A 162 2.18 -3.03 11.32
CA ALA A 162 2.65 -3.87 10.22
C ALA A 162 3.89 -4.71 10.62
N SER A 163 4.85 -4.11 11.33
CA SER A 163 6.02 -4.83 11.84
C SER A 163 5.61 -5.94 12.82
N PHE A 164 4.60 -5.70 13.66
CA PHE A 164 4.08 -6.71 14.59
C PHE A 164 3.47 -7.90 13.85
N ALA A 165 2.70 -7.65 12.79
CA ALA A 165 2.17 -8.70 11.91
C ALA A 165 3.26 -9.39 11.04
N GLY A 166 4.51 -8.95 11.16
CA GLY A 166 5.67 -9.57 10.51
C GLY A 166 5.87 -9.15 9.06
N PHE A 167 5.31 -8.02 8.63
CA PHE A 167 5.64 -7.42 7.34
C PHE A 167 7.02 -6.79 7.36
N VAL A 168 7.65 -6.76 6.18
CA VAL A 168 8.69 -5.78 5.92
C VAL A 168 8.06 -4.41 5.75
N THR A 169 8.63 -3.41 6.42
CA THR A 169 8.06 -2.06 6.51
C THR A 169 8.87 -1.02 5.73
N LEU A 170 8.19 -0.11 5.05
CA LEU A 170 8.81 0.96 4.28
C LEU A 170 8.18 2.33 4.60
N LEU A 171 9.00 3.28 5.07
CA LEU A 171 8.58 4.66 5.24
C LEU A 171 8.90 5.49 3.99
N LEU A 172 7.89 6.17 3.44
CA LEU A 172 8.06 7.14 2.38
C LEU A 172 8.16 8.58 2.92
N VAL A 173 9.25 9.26 2.59
CA VAL A 173 9.53 10.63 3.04
C VAL A 173 9.47 11.60 1.86
N ARG A 174 8.50 12.53 1.86
CA ARG A 174 8.29 13.47 0.73
C ARG A 174 8.85 14.88 0.94
N LEU A 175 9.26 15.26 2.14
CA LEU A 175 9.85 16.58 2.44
C LEU A 175 11.35 16.47 2.71
N ARG A 176 12.09 17.60 2.59
CA ARG A 176 13.41 17.82 3.22
C ARG A 176 13.30 17.81 4.75
N ALA A 177 12.54 16.88 5.32
CA ALA A 177 12.60 16.60 6.73
C ALA A 177 14.07 16.24 6.99
N ARG A 178 14.78 17.11 7.70
CA ARG A 178 16.11 16.87 8.23
C ARG A 178 15.98 15.72 9.22
N PHE A 179 15.85 14.49 8.72
CA PHE A 179 15.79 13.28 9.51
C PHE A 179 17.19 13.04 10.08
N ARG A 180 17.48 13.74 11.19
CA ARG A 180 18.72 13.64 11.96
C ARG A 180 18.64 12.56 13.06
N ARG A 181 17.64 11.68 13.05
CA ARG A 181 17.38 10.71 14.14
C ARG A 181 17.52 9.26 13.68
N ARG A 182 17.89 8.38 14.63
CA ARG A 182 17.65 6.93 14.57
C ARG A 182 16.20 6.70 14.16
N PHE A 183 15.98 5.93 13.10
CA PHE A 183 14.62 5.54 12.70
C PHE A 183 14.03 4.61 13.76
N SER A 184 12.71 4.71 13.96
CA SER A 184 11.97 3.77 14.79
C SER A 184 12.36 2.32 14.46
N PRO A 185 12.51 1.43 15.46
CA PRO A 185 12.87 0.04 15.23
C PRO A 185 11.84 -0.73 14.39
N TYR A 186 10.65 -0.16 14.19
CA TYR A 186 9.58 -0.72 13.37
C TYR A 186 9.66 -0.36 11.89
N ILE A 187 10.70 0.36 11.48
CA ILE A 187 10.93 0.76 10.08
C ILE A 187 12.13 -0.04 9.57
N ASP A 188 11.92 -0.93 8.59
CA ASP A 188 13.00 -1.68 7.95
C ASP A 188 13.70 -0.85 6.87
N TYR A 189 12.92 -0.09 6.09
CA TYR A 189 13.40 0.67 4.96
C TYR A 189 12.83 2.09 4.91
N VAL A 190 13.61 3.00 4.35
CA VAL A 190 13.18 4.37 4.04
C VAL A 190 13.45 4.66 2.56
N ARG A 191 12.48 5.31 1.88
CA ARG A 191 12.59 5.80 0.50
C ARG A 191 12.06 7.23 0.43
N GLY A 192 12.73 8.14 -0.28
CA GLY A 192 12.30 9.55 -0.35
C GLY A 192 12.70 10.27 -1.62
N SER A 193 12.05 11.40 -1.88
CA SER A 193 12.19 12.22 -3.10
C SER A 193 13.59 12.83 -3.29
N HIS A 194 14.33 13.05 -2.20
CA HIS A 194 15.69 13.62 -2.22
C HIS A 194 16.81 12.57 -2.12
N VAL A 195 16.46 11.28 -1.99
CA VAL A 195 17.43 10.17 -2.00
C VAL A 195 17.10 9.30 -3.21
N PRO A 196 17.89 9.34 -4.30
CA PRO A 196 17.44 8.88 -5.63
C PRO A 196 16.95 7.43 -5.64
N ASN A 197 15.63 7.18 -5.53
CA ASN A 197 14.99 5.85 -5.47
C ASN A 197 15.79 4.78 -4.68
N ARG A 198 16.50 5.20 -3.63
CA ARG A 198 17.37 4.35 -2.84
C ARG A 198 16.61 3.89 -1.61
N LEU A 199 16.66 2.58 -1.36
CA LEU A 199 16.18 1.99 -0.12
C LEU A 199 17.31 2.03 0.88
N ILE A 200 17.11 2.81 1.95
CA ILE A 200 18.03 2.83 3.07
C ILE A 200 17.50 1.82 4.08
N ARG A 201 18.24 0.73 4.30
CA ARG A 201 17.95 -0.21 5.38
C ARG A 201 18.23 0.47 6.72
N ASN A 202 17.24 0.48 7.61
CA ASN A 202 17.46 0.89 8.98
C ASN A 202 18.38 -0.14 9.66
N PRO A 203 19.55 0.25 10.19
CA PRO A 203 20.33 -0.64 11.02
C PRO A 203 19.55 -0.89 12.31
N LYS A 204 18.72 -1.93 12.33
CA LYS A 204 18.15 -2.44 13.58
C LYS A 204 19.32 -2.82 14.47
N GLU A 205 19.43 -2.20 15.65
CA GLU A 205 20.33 -2.70 16.68
C GLU A 205 19.93 -4.16 16.93
N LYS A 206 20.91 -5.06 16.87
CA LYS A 206 20.69 -6.46 17.24
C LYS A 206 20.19 -6.42 18.69
N ARG A 207 18.92 -6.78 18.89
CA ARG A 207 18.40 -7.11 20.22
C ARG A 207 18.86 -8.51 20.56
#